data_AF-A0A1X9NJW1-F1
#
_entry.id   AF-A0A1X9NJW1-F1
#
_cell.length_a   1.000
_cell.length_b   1.000
_cell.length_c   1.000
_cell.angle_alpha   90.00
_cell.angle_beta   90.00
_cell.angle_gamma   90.00
#
_symmetry.space_group_name_H-M   'P 1'
#
loop_
_entity.id
_entity.type
_entity.pdbx_description
1 polymer ?
#
loop_
_entity_poly.entity_id
_entity_poly.type
_entity_poly.pdbx_seq_one_letter_code
_entity_poly.pdbx_strand_id
1 'polypeptide(L)'
;MLRLLLFASLIFLASCHHLPNSASAKVLTITGLVYPQAPLAEGDYTVSIKLADVSKMDITATVLAETTLSATGLPLSYSLSVDAGTLDSRMSYALQARVSHLSGELVAINDTVHPFIVSDNTDYDILVRPLTLKPGQIQRQSLNCAGDIYTLAFYGEFIQLNKSPRGNRHILPRVRSASGEKYQQGEQLIFLKGSKPPIVKLNGQQQECQLSE
;
A
#
# COMPACT_ATOMS: atom_id res chain seq x y z
N MET A 1 1.76 -18.85 -95.02
CA MET A 1 1.71 -17.53 -94.35
C MET A 1 0.42 -17.52 -93.55
N LEU A 2 0.31 -17.24 -92.25
CA LEU A 2 1.15 -16.49 -91.32
C LEU A 2 0.70 -16.87 -89.90
N ARG A 3 1.65 -17.21 -89.02
CA ARG A 3 1.47 -17.34 -87.56
C ARG A 3 1.15 -15.98 -86.96
N LEU A 4 0.26 -15.89 -85.95
CA LEU A 4 0.58 -15.14 -84.73
C LEU A 4 -0.34 -15.50 -83.55
N LEU A 5 0.31 -15.99 -82.49
CA LEU A 5 -0.17 -16.18 -81.13
C LEU A 5 -0.43 -14.83 -80.45
N LEU A 6 -1.36 -14.77 -79.50
CA LEU A 6 -1.23 -13.94 -78.30
C LEU A 6 -2.11 -14.47 -77.16
N PHE A 7 -1.49 -15.31 -76.34
CA PHE A 7 -1.85 -15.56 -74.94
C PHE A 7 -1.36 -14.36 -74.11
N ALA A 8 -2.24 -13.74 -73.32
CA ALA A 8 -1.88 -12.83 -72.24
C ALA A 8 -2.62 -13.31 -70.99
N SER A 9 -2.08 -14.29 -70.28
CA SER A 9 -1.13 -14.16 -69.17
C SER A 9 -1.78 -13.61 -67.89
N LEU A 10 -2.10 -14.57 -67.03
CA LEU A 10 -2.64 -14.48 -65.68
C LEU A 10 -1.52 -14.02 -64.74
N ILE A 11 -1.65 -12.85 -64.12
CA ILE A 11 -0.74 -12.40 -63.05
C ILE A 11 -1.44 -12.62 -61.72
N PHE A 12 -1.19 -13.76 -61.08
CA PHE A 12 -1.53 -13.99 -59.68
C PHE A 12 -0.45 -13.33 -58.81
N LEU A 13 -0.78 -12.20 -58.20
CA LEU A 13 0.01 -11.58 -57.13
C LEU A 13 -0.11 -12.44 -55.87
N ALA A 14 0.83 -13.36 -55.65
CA ALA A 14 0.97 -14.06 -54.37
C ALA A 14 1.61 -13.11 -53.33
N SER A 15 0.78 -12.37 -52.61
CA SER A 15 1.23 -11.62 -51.43
C SER A 15 1.49 -12.60 -50.29
N CYS A 16 2.76 -12.85 -49.98
CA CYS A 16 3.15 -13.59 -48.78
C CYS A 16 2.92 -12.68 -47.57
N HIS A 17 1.72 -12.74 -46.96
CA HIS A 17 1.48 -12.14 -45.66
C HIS A 17 2.30 -12.90 -44.62
N HIS A 18 3.40 -12.30 -44.16
CA HIS A 18 4.05 -12.68 -42.91
C HIS A 18 3.04 -12.44 -41.78
N LEU A 19 2.41 -13.50 -41.30
CA LEU A 19 1.63 -13.47 -40.07
C LEU A 19 2.64 -13.34 -38.93
N PRO A 20 2.64 -12.24 -38.16
CA PRO A 20 3.37 -12.23 -36.91
C PRO A 20 2.79 -13.36 -36.06
N ASN A 21 3.66 -14.28 -35.67
CA ASN A 21 3.33 -15.32 -34.71
C ASN A 21 3.08 -14.63 -33.37
N SER A 22 1.85 -14.15 -33.17
CA SER A 22 1.35 -13.68 -31.88
C SER A 22 1.22 -14.91 -30.99
N ALA A 23 2.35 -15.36 -30.44
CA ALA A 23 2.34 -16.22 -29.27
C ALA A 23 1.51 -15.46 -28.22
N SER A 24 0.32 -15.98 -27.93
CA SER A 24 -0.56 -15.45 -26.90
C SER A 24 0.25 -15.46 -25.60
N ALA A 25 0.72 -14.29 -25.17
CA ALA A 25 1.45 -14.15 -23.91
C ALA A 25 0.49 -14.61 -22.81
N LYS A 26 0.85 -15.71 -22.13
CA LYS A 26 0.03 -16.25 -21.06
C LYS A 26 0.17 -15.30 -19.87
N VAL A 27 -0.84 -14.47 -19.64
CA VAL A 27 -0.84 -13.54 -18.51
C VAL A 27 -1.23 -14.30 -17.24
N LEU A 28 -0.40 -14.16 -16.20
CA LEU A 28 -0.71 -14.55 -14.83
C LEU A 28 -0.97 -13.28 -14.01
N THR A 29 -1.98 -13.33 -13.14
CA THR A 29 -2.35 -12.19 -12.29
C THR A 29 -2.03 -12.52 -10.83
N ILE A 30 -1.27 -11.65 -10.18
CA ILE A 30 -0.94 -11.72 -8.76
C ILE A 30 -1.78 -10.68 -8.03
N THR A 31 -2.54 -11.09 -7.02
CA THR A 31 -3.39 -10.23 -6.20
C THR A 31 -2.94 -10.23 -4.75
N GLY A 32 -3.26 -9.17 -4.02
CA GLY A 32 -3.02 -9.08 -2.58
C GLY A 32 -3.26 -7.69 -2.02
N LEU A 33 -2.91 -7.51 -0.75
CA LEU A 33 -2.95 -6.24 -0.04
C LEU A 33 -1.54 -5.73 0.28
N VAL A 34 -1.29 -4.43 0.10
CA VAL A 34 -0.16 -3.75 0.71
C VAL A 34 -0.61 -3.23 2.07
N TYR A 35 0.01 -3.70 3.16
CA TYR A 35 -0.37 -3.35 4.53
C TYR A 35 0.82 -2.83 5.34
N PRO A 36 0.64 -1.80 6.19
CA PRO A 36 1.75 -1.20 6.91
C PRO A 36 1.96 -1.87 8.28
N GLN A 37 3.23 -2.04 8.69
CA GLN A 37 3.62 -2.61 9.99
C GLN A 37 3.19 -1.75 11.18
N ALA A 38 3.03 -0.45 10.94
CA ALA A 38 2.55 0.53 11.90
C ALA A 38 1.66 1.54 11.18
N PRO A 39 0.78 2.27 11.89
CA PRO A 39 -0.09 3.26 11.27
C PRO A 39 0.68 4.26 10.42
N LEU A 40 0.29 4.38 9.16
CA LEU A 40 0.71 5.43 8.25
C LEU A 40 -0.40 6.48 8.20
N ALA A 41 -0.05 7.77 8.17
CA ALA A 41 -1.05 8.83 8.00
C ALA A 41 -1.85 8.61 6.71
N GLU A 42 -3.10 9.05 6.70
CA GLU A 42 -3.78 9.25 5.42
C GLU A 42 -3.06 10.37 4.65
N GLY A 43 -3.02 10.26 3.34
CA GLY A 43 -2.31 11.17 2.48
C GLY A 43 -2.26 10.64 1.06
N ASP A 44 -1.88 11.49 0.11
CA ASP A 44 -1.80 11.07 -1.28
C ASP A 44 -0.49 10.33 -1.54
N TYR A 45 -0.61 9.03 -1.76
CA TYR A 45 0.48 8.11 -2.00
C TYR A 45 0.49 7.57 -3.42
N THR A 46 1.70 7.33 -3.91
CA THR A 46 2.02 6.45 -5.03
C THR A 46 2.57 5.14 -4.47
N VAL A 47 1.88 4.04 -4.75
CA VAL A 47 2.28 2.69 -4.35
C VAL A 47 2.76 1.95 -5.59
N SER A 48 4.07 1.67 -5.67
CA SER A 48 4.66 0.81 -6.70
C SER A 48 4.80 -0.61 -6.14
N ILE A 49 4.27 -1.58 -6.88
CA ILE A 49 4.39 -3.01 -6.59
C ILE A 49 5.16 -3.67 -7.73
N LYS A 50 6.17 -4.46 -7.39
CA LYS A 50 7.04 -5.16 -8.34
C LYS A 50 7.13 -6.64 -8.03
N LEU A 51 7.20 -7.46 -9.07
CA LEU A 51 7.70 -8.82 -8.99
C LEU A 51 9.15 -8.82 -9.50
N ALA A 52 10.07 -9.34 -8.69
CA ALA A 52 11.48 -9.42 -9.04
C ALA A 52 12.03 -10.84 -8.93
N ASP A 53 12.94 -11.20 -9.84
CA ASP A 53 13.77 -12.40 -9.75
C ASP A 53 14.91 -12.16 -8.75
N VAL A 54 14.85 -12.88 -7.63
CA VAL A 54 15.81 -12.83 -6.52
C VAL A 54 16.66 -14.11 -6.43
N SER A 55 16.72 -14.90 -7.51
CA SER A 55 17.53 -16.14 -7.57
C SER A 55 19.04 -15.90 -7.44
N LYS A 56 19.50 -14.70 -7.80
CA LYS A 56 20.91 -14.31 -7.73
C LYS A 56 21.11 -13.33 -6.59
N MET A 57 22.08 -13.64 -5.74
CA MET A 57 22.53 -12.75 -4.67
C MET A 57 23.55 -11.74 -5.18
N ASP A 58 23.71 -10.63 -4.46
CA ASP A 58 24.75 -9.60 -4.68
C ASP A 58 24.69 -8.85 -6.01
N ILE A 59 23.59 -8.95 -6.74
CA ILE A 59 23.30 -8.16 -7.94
C ILE A 59 21.93 -7.51 -7.83
N THR A 60 21.70 -6.47 -8.64
CA THR A 60 20.36 -5.90 -8.78
C THR A 60 19.41 -6.94 -9.37
N ALA A 61 18.31 -7.19 -8.65
CA ALA A 61 17.26 -8.10 -9.08
C ALA A 61 16.59 -7.61 -10.37
N THR A 62 16.29 -8.54 -11.28
CA THR A 62 15.54 -8.24 -12.50
C THR A 62 14.07 -8.06 -12.16
N VAL A 63 13.47 -6.93 -12.53
CA VAL A 63 12.02 -6.70 -12.38
C VAL A 63 11.30 -7.34 -13.56
N LEU A 64 10.36 -8.23 -13.28
CA LEU A 64 9.59 -8.98 -14.28
C LEU A 64 8.22 -8.34 -14.55
N ALA A 65 7.66 -7.66 -13.55
CA ALA A 65 6.41 -6.91 -13.67
C ALA A 65 6.39 -5.78 -12.66
N GLU A 66 5.72 -4.68 -13.01
CA GLU A 66 5.49 -3.53 -12.14
C GLU A 66 4.07 -2.99 -12.36
N THR A 67 3.42 -2.58 -11.28
CA THR A 67 2.21 -1.76 -11.32
C THR A 67 2.35 -0.61 -10.35
N THR A 68 1.70 0.51 -10.65
CA THR A 68 1.70 1.70 -9.80
C THR A 68 0.27 2.15 -9.58
N LEU A 69 -0.09 2.39 -8.32
CA LEU A 69 -1.43 2.74 -7.88
C LEU A 69 -1.38 4.04 -7.08
N SER A 70 -2.42 4.87 -7.23
CA SER A 70 -2.66 6.00 -6.33
C SER A 70 -3.49 5.53 -5.15
N ALA A 71 -3.17 6.00 -3.95
CA ALA A 71 -3.89 5.65 -2.73
C ALA A 71 -3.94 6.82 -1.76
N THR A 72 -5.03 6.97 -1.02
CA THR A 72 -5.16 7.96 0.06
C THR A 72 -4.74 7.39 1.43
N GLY A 73 -4.41 6.10 1.49
CA GLY A 73 -4.07 5.37 2.70
C GLY A 73 -3.79 3.90 2.43
N LEU A 74 -3.44 3.16 3.49
CA LEU A 74 -3.23 1.72 3.47
C LEU A 74 -4.12 1.06 4.55
N PRO A 75 -4.56 -0.19 4.38
CA PRO A 75 -4.16 -1.14 3.33
C PRO A 75 -4.75 -0.82 1.95
N LEU A 76 -4.03 -1.22 0.89
CA LEU A 76 -4.43 -1.04 -0.51
C LEU A 76 -4.42 -2.39 -1.23
N SER A 77 -5.51 -2.74 -1.90
CA SER A 77 -5.54 -3.90 -2.79
C SER A 77 -4.82 -3.62 -4.10
N TYR A 78 -4.11 -4.62 -4.60
CA TYR A 78 -3.40 -4.54 -5.87
C TYR A 78 -3.68 -5.75 -6.76
N SER A 79 -3.46 -5.56 -8.06
CA SER A 79 -3.44 -6.60 -9.08
C SER A 79 -2.24 -6.32 -9.99
N LEU A 80 -1.37 -7.31 -10.13
CA LEU A 80 -0.14 -7.24 -10.91
C LEU A 80 -0.17 -8.31 -12.00
N SER A 81 -0.17 -7.88 -13.26
CA SER A 81 -0.09 -8.78 -14.41
C SER A 81 1.36 -9.09 -14.76
N VAL A 82 1.70 -10.37 -14.87
CA VAL A 82 3.02 -10.85 -15.30
C VAL A 82 2.87 -11.77 -16.51
N ASP A 83 3.83 -11.70 -17.44
CA ASP A 83 3.93 -12.68 -18.51
C ASP A 83 4.48 -13.99 -17.92
N ALA A 84 3.65 -15.04 -17.89
CA ALA A 84 4.02 -16.34 -17.36
C ALA A 84 5.18 -17.00 -18.13
N GLY A 85 5.45 -16.58 -19.39
CA GLY A 85 6.61 -17.04 -20.15
C GLY A 85 7.94 -16.57 -19.58
N THR A 86 7.94 -15.56 -18.71
CA THR A 86 9.14 -15.04 -18.02
C THR A 86 9.48 -15.79 -16.73
N LEU A 87 8.59 -16.69 -16.28
CA LEU A 87 8.73 -17.42 -15.03
C LEU A 87 9.32 -18.83 -15.26
N ASP A 88 10.52 -19.06 -14.74
CA ASP A 88 11.16 -20.37 -14.62
C ASP A 88 10.96 -20.94 -13.20
N SER A 89 10.57 -22.21 -13.09
CA SER A 89 10.30 -22.91 -11.83
C SER A 89 11.54 -23.17 -10.97
N ARG A 90 12.75 -23.00 -11.53
CA ARG A 90 14.03 -23.16 -10.82
C ARG A 90 14.51 -21.87 -10.14
N MET A 91 13.88 -20.73 -10.45
CA MET A 91 14.25 -19.43 -9.88
C MET A 91 13.40 -19.10 -8.65
N SER A 92 13.81 -18.06 -7.93
CA SER A 92 13.09 -17.54 -6.76
C SER A 92 12.60 -16.13 -7.06
N TYR A 93 11.33 -15.87 -6.75
CA TYR A 93 10.70 -14.57 -6.99
C TYR A 93 10.22 -13.96 -5.68
N ALA A 94 10.29 -12.64 -5.60
CA ALA A 94 9.77 -11.89 -4.47
C ALA A 94 9.01 -10.65 -4.92
N LEU A 95 7.97 -10.33 -4.18
CA LEU A 95 7.22 -9.10 -4.30
C LEU A 95 7.92 -7.98 -3.51
N GLN A 96 7.89 -6.80 -4.10
CA GLN A 96 8.37 -5.57 -3.49
C GLN A 96 7.27 -4.52 -3.55
N ALA A 97 7.11 -3.76 -2.47
CA ALA A 97 6.22 -2.62 -2.42
C ALA A 97 6.96 -1.39 -1.92
N ARG A 98 6.80 -0.29 -2.63
CA ARG A 98 7.33 1.04 -2.28
C ARG A 98 6.17 2.03 -2.23
N VAL A 99 6.01 2.68 -1.09
CA VAL A 99 4.97 3.69 -0.85
C VAL A 99 5.66 5.04 -0.74
N SER A 100 5.34 5.95 -1.65
CA SER A 100 5.89 7.31 -1.65
C SER A 100 4.75 8.32 -1.63
N HIS A 101 4.95 9.52 -1.07
CA HIS A 101 4.03 10.63 -1.31
C HIS A 101 4.01 11.01 -2.80
N LEU A 102 2.96 11.70 -3.26
CA LEU A 102 2.93 12.31 -4.61
C LEU A 102 4.13 13.23 -4.89
N SER A 103 4.74 13.80 -3.85
CA SER A 103 5.98 14.60 -3.95
C SER A 103 7.23 13.77 -4.29
N GLY A 104 7.15 12.43 -4.27
CA GLY A 104 8.26 11.51 -4.50
C GLY A 104 9.01 11.06 -3.24
N GLU A 105 8.64 11.58 -2.07
CA GLU A 105 9.24 11.17 -0.79
C GLU A 105 8.84 9.74 -0.41
N LEU A 106 9.81 8.88 -0.12
CA LEU A 106 9.59 7.51 0.33
C LEU A 106 9.09 7.48 1.78
N VAL A 107 7.92 6.89 2.02
CA VAL A 107 7.31 6.83 3.36
C VAL A 107 7.23 5.43 3.93
N ALA A 108 7.13 4.39 3.09
CA ALA A 108 7.16 3.01 3.53
C ALA A 108 7.71 2.10 2.44
N ILE A 109 8.35 1.01 2.85
CA ILE A 109 8.91 0.00 1.95
C ILE A 109 8.90 -1.36 2.65
N ASN A 110 8.75 -2.46 1.92
CA ASN A 110 8.99 -3.76 2.52
C ASN A 110 10.50 -3.97 2.72
N ASP A 111 10.89 -4.43 3.90
CA ASP A 111 12.28 -4.76 4.23
C ASP A 111 12.48 -6.26 4.52
N THR A 112 11.41 -7.04 4.39
CA THR A 112 11.40 -8.49 4.43
C THR A 112 11.08 -9.05 3.04
N VAL A 113 11.56 -10.26 2.78
CA VAL A 113 11.25 -10.99 1.54
C VAL A 113 9.79 -11.47 1.59
N HIS A 114 9.02 -11.13 0.55
CA HIS A 114 7.67 -11.63 0.33
C HIS A 114 7.70 -12.58 -0.88
N PRO A 115 7.88 -13.89 -0.67
CA PRO A 115 8.11 -14.83 -1.77
C PRO A 115 6.84 -15.01 -2.61
N PHE A 116 7.04 -15.17 -3.92
CA PHE A 116 5.98 -15.52 -4.87
C PHE A 116 6.20 -16.94 -5.41
N ILE A 117 5.16 -17.78 -5.38
CA ILE A 117 5.20 -19.17 -5.82
C ILE A 117 4.25 -19.34 -7.01
N VAL A 118 4.81 -19.59 -8.18
CA VAL A 118 4.07 -19.62 -9.46
C VAL A 118 2.87 -20.58 -9.47
N SER A 119 2.97 -21.69 -8.72
CA SER A 119 1.94 -22.72 -8.66
C SER A 119 0.89 -22.52 -7.58
N ASP A 120 1.05 -21.50 -6.72
CA ASP A 120 0.13 -21.26 -5.62
C ASP A 120 -1.01 -20.32 -6.05
N ASN A 121 -2.20 -20.56 -5.49
CA ASN A 121 -3.43 -19.83 -5.83
C ASN A 121 -3.95 -19.06 -4.61
N THR A 122 -3.02 -18.40 -3.91
CA THR A 122 -3.29 -17.57 -2.73
C THR A 122 -3.10 -16.10 -3.07
N ASP A 123 -3.66 -15.22 -2.23
CA ASP A 123 -3.33 -13.81 -2.26
C ASP A 123 -1.96 -13.58 -1.62
N TYR A 124 -1.19 -12.65 -2.19
CA TYR A 124 0.16 -12.31 -1.79
C TYR A 124 0.21 -10.94 -1.13
N ASP A 125 -0.09 -10.89 0.16
CA ASP A 125 -0.02 -9.64 0.90
C ASP A 125 1.43 -9.20 1.15
N ILE A 126 1.68 -7.89 1.06
CA ILE A 126 3.01 -7.30 1.24
C ILE A 126 3.00 -6.38 2.47
N LEU A 127 3.78 -6.76 3.49
CA LEU A 127 4.05 -5.94 4.67
C LEU A 127 5.07 -4.85 4.31
N VAL A 128 4.69 -3.58 4.47
CA VAL A 128 5.62 -2.44 4.37
C VAL A 128 5.94 -1.86 5.74
N ARG A 129 7.19 -1.51 5.96
CA ARG A 129 7.64 -0.78 7.14
C ARG A 129 7.65 0.72 6.85
N PRO A 130 6.97 1.55 7.66
CA PRO A 130 7.13 2.99 7.60
C PRO A 130 8.57 3.41 7.88
N LEU A 131 9.15 4.23 7.00
CA LEU A 131 10.45 4.84 7.17
C LEU A 131 10.29 6.14 7.94
N THR A 132 9.91 6.02 9.22
CA THR A 132 9.83 7.11 10.22
C THR A 132 9.81 8.52 9.61
N LEU A 133 8.62 9.11 9.42
CA LEU A 133 8.51 10.56 9.29
C LEU A 133 9.36 11.19 10.41
N LYS A 134 10.27 12.11 10.09
CA LYS A 134 11.20 12.74 11.04
C LYS A 134 10.50 12.96 12.39
N PRO A 135 11.02 12.45 13.53
CA PRO A 135 10.49 12.76 14.84
C PRO A 135 10.75 14.25 15.12
N GLY A 136 9.80 15.09 14.70
CA GLY A 136 9.91 16.54 14.78
C GLY A 136 8.57 17.28 14.79
N GLN A 137 7.43 16.59 14.65
CA GLN A 137 6.10 17.21 14.78
C GLN A 137 5.03 16.29 15.39
N ILE A 138 5.41 15.20 16.07
CA ILE A 138 4.43 14.47 16.87
C ILE A 138 4.19 15.29 18.13
N GLN A 139 3.12 16.10 18.11
CA GLN A 139 2.63 16.73 19.33
C GLN A 139 2.22 15.62 20.29
N ARG A 140 2.64 15.74 21.55
CA ARG A 140 2.19 14.86 22.61
C ARG A 140 1.45 15.68 23.66
N GLN A 141 0.41 15.08 24.22
CA GLN A 141 -0.33 15.68 25.31
C GLN A 141 -0.70 14.60 26.32
N SER A 142 -0.46 14.86 27.59
CA SER A 142 -0.84 13.96 28.66
C SER A 142 -2.17 14.40 29.26
N LEU A 143 -3.05 13.44 29.53
CA LEU A 143 -4.30 13.62 30.23
C LEU A 143 -4.26 12.82 31.53
N ASN A 144 -4.65 13.44 32.64
CA ASN A 144 -4.96 12.74 33.87
C ASN A 144 -6.48 12.57 33.98
N CYS A 145 -6.94 11.33 33.99
CA CYS A 145 -8.35 11.00 34.13
C CYS A 145 -8.53 10.12 35.37
N ALA A 146 -9.00 10.70 36.48
CA ALA A 146 -9.23 9.99 37.74
C ALA A 146 -8.04 9.15 38.23
N GLY A 147 -6.81 9.62 38.00
CA GLY A 147 -5.56 8.93 38.39
C GLY A 147 -4.93 8.07 37.30
N ASP A 148 -5.64 7.79 36.20
CA ASP A 148 -5.06 7.18 35.01
C ASP A 148 -4.38 8.22 34.14
N ILE A 149 -3.12 7.97 33.74
CA ILE A 149 -2.40 8.82 32.80
C ILE A 149 -2.56 8.28 31.38
N TYR A 150 -3.10 9.13 30.50
CA TYR A 150 -3.27 8.87 29.09
C TYR A 150 -2.36 9.79 28.28
N THR A 151 -1.47 9.22 27.47
CA THR A 151 -0.62 9.99 26.55
C THR A 151 -1.20 9.94 25.14
N LEU A 152 -1.59 11.11 24.63
CA LEU A 152 -1.99 11.33 23.25
C LEU A 152 -0.75 11.63 22.41
N ALA A 153 -0.56 10.91 21.32
CA ALA A 153 0.35 11.28 20.24
C ALA A 153 -0.48 11.66 19.02
N PHE A 154 -0.30 12.88 18.51
CA PHE A 154 -1.06 13.43 17.41
C PHE A 154 -0.33 13.20 16.08
N TYR A 155 -1.05 12.64 15.12
CA TYR A 155 -0.57 12.35 13.77
C TYR A 155 -1.40 13.10 12.71
N GLY A 156 -1.95 14.27 13.07
CA GLY A 156 -2.83 15.07 12.23
C GLY A 156 -4.27 14.54 12.21
N GLU A 157 -4.52 13.49 11.42
CA GLU A 157 -5.86 12.94 11.20
C GLU A 157 -6.22 11.79 12.13
N PHE A 158 -5.31 11.38 13.01
CA PHE A 158 -5.64 10.47 14.10
C PHE A 158 -4.76 10.75 15.31
N ILE A 159 -5.19 10.22 16.45
CA ILE A 159 -4.39 10.17 17.66
C ILE A 159 -4.12 8.72 18.05
N GLN A 160 -2.93 8.49 18.62
CA GLN A 160 -2.65 7.29 19.38
C GLN A 160 -2.74 7.62 20.87
N LEU A 161 -3.60 6.91 21.57
CA LEU A 161 -3.79 6.97 23.01
C LEU A 161 -3.11 5.78 23.67
N ASN A 162 -2.24 6.04 24.63
CA ASN A 162 -1.62 5.01 25.46
C ASN A 162 -1.94 5.29 26.93
N LYS A 163 -2.39 4.28 27.66
CA LYS A 163 -2.64 4.35 29.12
C LYS A 163 -1.43 3.79 29.88
N SER A 164 -0.90 4.57 30.83
CA SER A 164 0.19 4.15 31.72
C SER A 164 -0.35 3.70 33.09
N PRO A 165 0.24 2.68 33.75
CA PRO A 165 1.37 1.85 33.32
C PRO A 165 0.96 0.62 32.49
N ARG A 166 -0.34 0.29 32.47
CA ARG A 166 -0.90 -0.82 31.69
C ARG A 166 -2.19 -0.36 31.02
N GLY A 167 -2.24 -0.54 29.71
CA GLY A 167 -3.48 -0.42 28.95
C GLY A 167 -3.23 -0.63 27.47
N ASN A 168 -4.32 -0.86 26.75
CA ASN A 168 -4.27 -1.08 25.32
C ASN A 168 -3.97 0.24 24.60
N ARG A 169 -3.30 0.12 23.47
CA ARG A 169 -3.14 1.24 22.54
C ARG A 169 -4.45 1.43 21.79
N HIS A 170 -5.00 2.63 21.82
CA HIS A 170 -6.18 3.00 21.04
C HIS A 170 -5.76 3.97 19.94
N ILE A 171 -6.24 3.78 18.72
CA ILE A 171 -6.01 4.68 17.59
C ILE A 171 -7.37 5.24 17.21
N LEU A 172 -7.55 6.55 17.35
CA LEU A 172 -8.82 7.21 17.06
C LEU A 172 -8.64 8.18 15.90
N PRO A 173 -9.33 7.98 14.77
CA PRO A 173 -9.32 8.93 13.68
C PRO A 173 -10.06 10.21 14.09
N ARG A 174 -9.62 11.33 13.54
CA ARG A 174 -10.29 12.61 13.66
C ARG A 174 -11.62 12.52 12.92
N VAL A 175 -12.67 13.03 13.55
CA VAL A 175 -13.99 13.13 12.93
C VAL A 175 -14.44 14.58 12.94
N ARG A 176 -15.24 14.97 11.95
CA ARG A 176 -15.80 16.33 11.90
C ARG A 176 -16.56 16.62 13.19
N SER A 177 -16.33 17.81 13.73
CA SER A 177 -16.97 18.30 14.95
C SER A 177 -17.39 19.76 14.79
N ALA A 178 -18.56 20.11 15.33
CA ALA A 178 -19.05 21.49 15.34
C ALA A 178 -18.28 22.40 16.32
N SER A 179 -17.53 21.82 17.26
CA SER A 179 -16.70 22.57 18.22
C SER A 179 -15.56 21.67 18.70
N GLY A 180 -14.34 22.19 18.78
CA GLY A 180 -13.18 21.45 19.29
C GLY A 180 -12.70 20.32 18.36
N GLU A 181 -11.70 19.59 18.83
CA GLU A 181 -11.15 18.44 18.13
C GLU A 181 -11.79 17.16 18.67
N LYS A 182 -12.29 16.34 17.76
CA LYS A 182 -12.96 15.10 18.09
C LYS A 182 -12.28 13.97 17.37
N TYR A 183 -11.95 12.94 18.13
CA TYR A 183 -11.36 11.71 17.62
C TYR A 183 -12.27 10.56 18.07
N GLN A 184 -12.80 9.77 17.14
CA GLN A 184 -13.82 8.77 17.45
C GLN A 184 -13.72 7.53 16.56
N GLN A 185 -13.77 6.35 17.17
CA GLN A 185 -13.94 5.06 16.49
C GLN A 185 -14.90 4.18 17.28
N GLY A 186 -16.02 3.80 16.67
CA GLY A 186 -17.09 3.08 17.37
C GLY A 186 -17.58 3.86 18.59
N GLU A 187 -17.57 3.21 19.77
CA GLU A 187 -17.96 3.82 21.04
C GLU A 187 -16.85 4.61 21.76
N GLN A 188 -15.61 4.54 21.25
CA GLN A 188 -14.46 5.23 21.83
C GLN A 188 -14.40 6.66 21.31
N LEU A 189 -14.17 7.61 22.19
CA LEU A 189 -14.15 9.03 21.87
C LEU A 189 -13.13 9.78 22.72
N ILE A 190 -12.40 10.67 22.07
CA ILE A 190 -11.64 11.73 22.73
C ILE A 190 -12.10 13.05 22.16
N PHE A 191 -12.42 13.97 23.05
CA PHE A 191 -12.87 15.29 22.70
C PHE A 191 -12.03 16.33 23.42
N LEU A 192 -11.26 17.10 22.65
CA LEU A 192 -10.40 18.16 23.14
C LEU A 192 -11.06 19.50 22.81
N LYS A 193 -11.29 20.32 23.83
CA LYS A 193 -11.92 21.61 23.67
C LYS A 193 -11.07 22.62 24.43
N GLY A 194 -10.34 23.49 23.71
CA GLY A 194 -9.23 24.29 24.24
C GLY A 194 -9.31 24.73 25.71
N SER A 195 -10.39 25.40 26.12
CA SER A 195 -10.56 25.91 27.51
C SER A 195 -11.39 25.02 28.43
N LYS A 196 -11.88 23.87 27.96
CA LYS A 196 -12.69 22.91 28.74
C LYS A 196 -11.91 21.62 29.00
N PRO A 197 -12.22 20.91 30.09
CA PRO A 197 -11.67 19.59 30.36
C PRO A 197 -11.83 18.65 29.14
N PRO A 198 -10.77 17.96 28.71
CA PRO A 198 -10.86 16.88 27.75
C PRO A 198 -11.85 15.80 28.21
N ILE A 199 -12.67 15.29 27.29
CA ILE A 199 -13.56 14.16 27.56
C ILE A 199 -12.96 12.93 26.93
N VAL A 200 -12.78 11.88 27.72
CA VAL A 200 -12.32 10.57 27.27
C VAL A 200 -13.45 9.57 27.52
N LYS A 201 -13.90 8.90 26.46
CA LYS A 201 -14.81 7.76 26.52
C LYS A 201 -14.11 6.53 25.97
N LEU A 202 -13.85 5.54 26.82
CA LEU A 202 -13.25 4.26 26.46
C LEU A 202 -14.03 3.15 27.14
N ASN A 203 -14.20 2.01 26.45
CA ASN A 203 -14.86 0.81 27.01
C ASN A 203 -16.24 1.12 27.64
N GLY A 204 -17.01 2.01 27.02
CA GLY A 204 -18.33 2.44 27.50
C GLY A 204 -18.33 3.46 28.66
N GLN A 205 -17.18 3.70 29.32
CA GLN A 205 -17.06 4.68 30.39
C GLN A 205 -16.61 6.04 29.86
N GLN A 206 -17.34 7.09 30.21
CA GLN A 206 -16.99 8.48 29.91
C GLN A 206 -16.49 9.18 31.16
N GLN A 207 -15.41 9.93 31.02
CA GLN A 207 -14.82 10.71 32.09
C GLN A 207 -14.25 12.04 31.58
N GLU A 208 -14.27 13.04 32.46
CA GLU A 208 -13.55 14.29 32.25
C GLU A 208 -12.12 14.14 32.77
N CYS A 209 -11.19 14.67 32.00
CA CYS A 209 -9.76 14.61 32.28
C CYS A 209 -9.18 16.02 32.40
N GLN A 210 -7.99 16.10 32.97
CA GLN A 210 -7.22 17.33 33.05
C GLN A 210 -5.98 17.20 32.19
N LEU A 211 -5.55 18.31 31.59
CA LEU A 211 -4.22 18.37 30.98
C LEU A 211 -3.19 18.13 32.08
N SER A 212 -2.31 17.17 31.84
CA SER A 212 -1.12 16.96 32.65
C SER A 212 0.07 17.53 31.88
N GLU A 213 0.91 18.27 32.58
CA GLU A 213 2.26 18.60 32.10
C GLU A 213 3.12 17.34 31.94
#